data_AF-T1J0D8-F1
#
_entry.id   AF-T1J0D8-F1
#
_cell.length_a   1.000
_cell.length_b   1.000
_cell.length_c   1.000
_cell.angle_alpha   90.00
_cell.angle_beta   90.00
_cell.angle_gamma   90.00
#
_symmetry.space_group_name_H-M   'P 1'
#
loop_
_entity.id
_entity.type
_entity.pdbx_description
1 polymer ?
#
loop_
_entity_poly.entity_id
_entity_poly.type
_entity_poly.pdbx_seq_one_letter_code
_entity_poly.pdbx_strand_id
1 'polypeptide(L)'
;MRANLKSEVNRLLGNGTIVILDSLNYIKGYRYELFCLAKLMKTTNLVIHLDVNKETAWQWNATKGDSDVYTREVFDALIQRFEAPDSRNRWDKPLITVQSDGEISMDEVSDAVFAVQRLKPNKSTQSIPLNSSNYLYDLDRKTQDVVNV
;
A
#
# COMPACT_ATOMS: atom_id res chain seq x y z
N MET A 1 -11.40 -8.84 -2.65
CA MET A 1 -9.98 -9.24 -2.77
C MET A 1 -9.01 -8.21 -2.15
N ARG A 2 -8.84 -7.00 -2.72
CA ARG A 2 -7.91 -5.96 -2.18
C ARG A 2 -8.14 -5.59 -0.71
N ALA A 3 -9.40 -5.41 -0.31
CA ALA A 3 -9.76 -5.12 1.09
C ALA A 3 -9.32 -6.24 2.04
N ASN A 4 -9.49 -7.51 1.63
CA ASN A 4 -9.07 -8.67 2.40
C ASN A 4 -7.55 -8.72 2.52
N LEU A 5 -6.80 -8.56 1.41
CA LEU A 5 -5.34 -8.50 1.44
C LEU A 5 -4.83 -7.40 2.37
N LYS A 6 -5.40 -6.20 2.30
CA LYS A 6 -5.06 -5.10 3.22
C LYS A 6 -5.35 -5.45 4.67
N SER A 7 -6.47 -6.12 4.94
CA SER A 7 -6.84 -6.56 6.29
C SER A 7 -5.85 -7.60 6.82
N GLU A 8 -5.42 -8.55 5.98
CA GLU A 8 -4.42 -9.54 6.36
C GLU A 8 -3.06 -8.89 6.62
N VAL A 9 -2.65 -7.94 5.78
CA VAL A 9 -1.44 -7.13 6.02
C VAL A 9 -1.54 -6.43 7.37
N ASN A 10 -2.65 -5.75 7.67
CA ASN A 10 -2.85 -5.10 8.97
C ASN A 10 -2.77 -6.08 10.14
N ARG A 11 -3.31 -7.29 9.99
CA ARG A 11 -3.29 -8.34 11.02
C ARG A 11 -1.89 -8.90 11.26
N LEU A 12 -1.08 -9.02 10.21
CA LEU A 12 0.26 -9.61 10.26
C LEU A 12 1.37 -8.60 10.61
N LEU A 13 1.14 -7.31 10.34
CA LEU A 13 2.08 -6.25 10.69
C LEU A 13 2.25 -6.16 12.21
N GLY A 14 3.50 -6.28 12.65
CA GLY A 14 3.89 -6.24 14.06
C GLY A 14 5.37 -5.92 14.22
N ASN A 15 5.80 -5.73 15.47
CA ASN A 15 7.21 -5.48 15.77
C ASN A 15 8.06 -6.72 15.41
N GLY A 16 9.03 -6.55 14.53
CA GLY A 16 9.95 -7.61 14.13
C GLY A 16 9.44 -8.50 12.98
N THR A 17 8.26 -8.22 12.42
CA THR A 17 7.71 -8.96 11.29
C THR A 17 7.87 -8.19 9.99
N ILE A 18 8.38 -8.85 8.96
CA ILE A 18 8.35 -8.36 7.57
C ILE A 18 7.18 -9.02 6.86
N VAL A 19 6.36 -8.20 6.21
CA VAL A 19 5.22 -8.68 5.43
C VAL A 19 5.48 -8.37 3.96
N ILE A 20 5.51 -9.42 3.14
CA ILE A 20 5.59 -9.31 1.68
C ILE A 20 4.17 -9.46 1.13
N LEU A 21 3.68 -8.42 0.46
CA LEU A 21 2.38 -8.45 -0.22
C LEU A 21 2.58 -8.74 -1.71
N ASP A 22 2.62 -10.03 -2.05
CA ASP A 22 2.68 -10.49 -3.44
C ASP A 22 1.28 -10.43 -4.09
N SER A 23 1.03 -9.33 -4.79
CA SER A 23 -0.19 -9.12 -5.55
C SER A 23 0.04 -8.06 -6.62
N LEU A 24 -0.90 -7.91 -7.56
CA LEU A 24 -0.78 -6.96 -8.67
C LEU A 24 -0.53 -5.52 -8.20
N ASN A 25 -1.12 -5.10 -7.08
CA ASN A 25 -0.94 -3.76 -6.49
C ASN A 25 -0.99 -2.60 -7.51
N TYR A 26 -1.79 -2.80 -8.57
CA TYR A 26 -1.65 -2.15 -9.88
C TYR A 26 -2.23 -0.74 -9.95
N ILE A 27 -2.93 -0.30 -8.91
CA ILE A 27 -3.48 1.06 -8.82
C ILE A 27 -2.79 1.85 -7.72
N LYS A 28 -2.57 3.14 -7.99
CA LYS A 28 -1.94 4.09 -7.09
C LYS A 28 -2.70 4.25 -5.78
N GLY A 29 -4.03 4.30 -5.85
CA GLY A 29 -4.89 4.45 -4.67
C GLY A 29 -4.70 3.33 -3.65
N TYR A 30 -4.50 2.10 -4.11
CA TYR A 30 -4.29 0.96 -3.21
C TYR A 30 -2.91 0.98 -2.55
N ARG A 31 -1.86 1.33 -3.31
CA ARG A 31 -0.51 1.54 -2.74
C ARG A 31 -0.51 2.65 -1.69
N TYR A 32 -1.25 3.74 -1.93
CA TYR A 32 -1.42 4.82 -0.95
C TYR A 32 -2.11 4.34 0.34
N GLU A 33 -3.13 3.48 0.25
CA GLU A 33 -3.76 2.90 1.44
C GLU A 33 -2.79 2.02 2.24
N LEU A 34 -1.99 1.18 1.58
CA LEU A 34 -0.96 0.35 2.21
C LEU A 34 0.12 1.21 2.88
N PHE A 35 0.54 2.28 2.22
CA PHE A 35 1.45 3.26 2.82
C PHE A 35 0.85 3.93 4.05
N CYS A 36 -0.42 4.34 4.01
CA CYS A 36 -1.11 4.89 5.18
C CYS A 36 -1.18 3.89 6.34
N LEU A 37 -1.38 2.61 6.04
CA LEU A 37 -1.34 1.54 7.02
C LEU A 37 0.06 1.39 7.65
N ALA A 38 1.11 1.38 6.84
CA ALA A 38 2.49 1.34 7.34
C ALA A 38 2.82 2.56 8.22
N LYS A 39 2.33 3.77 7.85
CA LYS A 39 2.44 4.98 8.68
C LYS A 39 1.74 4.83 10.02
N LEU A 40 0.51 4.30 10.03
CA LEU A 40 -0.27 4.07 11.25
C LEU A 40 0.48 3.10 12.19
N MET A 41 1.03 2.03 11.63
CA MET A 41 1.77 1.01 12.36
C MET A 41 3.21 1.42 12.71
N LYS A 42 3.64 2.63 12.33
CA LYS A 42 4.99 3.17 12.57
C LYS A 42 6.09 2.24 12.05
N THR A 43 5.89 1.66 10.87
CA THR A 43 6.84 0.75 10.22
C THR A 43 7.37 1.33 8.91
N THR A 44 8.37 0.68 8.30
CA THR A 44 8.87 1.01 6.96
C THR A 44 7.94 0.43 5.88
N ASN A 45 8.04 0.95 4.66
CA ASN A 45 7.28 0.49 3.50
C ASN A 45 8.18 0.59 2.28
N LEU A 46 8.25 -0.46 1.47
CA LEU A 46 9.04 -0.52 0.25
C LEU A 46 8.12 -0.95 -0.90
N VAL A 47 8.24 -0.28 -2.05
CA VAL A 47 7.62 -0.72 -3.30
C VAL A 47 8.70 -1.34 -4.18
N ILE A 48 8.47 -2.58 -4.62
CA ILE A 48 9.26 -3.25 -5.65
C ILE A 48 8.42 -3.29 -6.92
N HIS A 49 8.95 -2.74 -8.01
CA HIS A 49 8.31 -2.70 -9.31
C HIS A 49 9.04 -3.62 -10.28
N LEU A 50 8.35 -4.66 -10.73
CA LEU A 50 8.84 -5.52 -11.82
C LEU A 50 8.40 -4.91 -13.14
N ASP A 51 9.31 -4.19 -13.77
CA ASP A 51 9.08 -3.46 -15.01
C ASP A 51 9.28 -4.41 -16.20
N VAL A 52 8.15 -4.86 -16.76
CA VAL A 52 8.10 -5.84 -17.84
C VAL A 52 7.23 -5.27 -18.95
N ASN A 53 7.75 -5.30 -20.18
CA ASN A 53 6.98 -4.85 -21.33
C ASN A 53 5.76 -5.77 -21.58
N LYS A 54 4.75 -5.20 -22.24
CA LYS A 54 3.45 -5.84 -22.47
C LYS A 54 3.60 -7.17 -23.22
N GLU A 55 4.47 -7.21 -24.22
CA GLU A 55 4.68 -8.36 -25.09
C GLU A 55 5.25 -9.54 -24.30
N THR A 56 6.26 -9.29 -23.47
CA THR A 56 6.92 -10.29 -22.62
C THR A 56 5.96 -10.78 -21.54
N ALA A 57 5.23 -9.87 -20.88
CA ALA A 57 4.23 -10.23 -19.88
C ALA A 57 3.12 -11.13 -20.48
N TRP A 58 2.72 -10.89 -21.72
CA TRP A 58 1.77 -11.74 -22.43
C TRP A 58 2.35 -13.12 -22.75
N GLN A 59 3.60 -13.19 -23.21
CA GLN A 59 4.29 -14.46 -23.44
C GLN A 59 4.35 -15.30 -22.17
N TRP A 60 4.72 -14.70 -21.03
CA TRP A 60 4.73 -15.39 -19.74
C TRP A 60 3.33 -15.83 -19.31
N ASN A 61 2.30 -15.00 -19.52
CA ASN A 61 0.92 -15.39 -19.28
C ASN A 61 0.51 -16.61 -20.10
N ALA A 62 0.92 -16.69 -21.37
CA ALA A 62 0.61 -17.83 -22.25
C ALA A 62 1.36 -19.12 -21.88
N THR A 63 2.41 -19.04 -21.06
CA THR A 63 3.13 -20.22 -20.55
C THR A 63 2.58 -20.77 -19.23
N LYS A 64 1.60 -20.09 -18.61
CA LYS A 64 0.95 -20.59 -17.38
C LYS A 64 0.02 -21.77 -17.70
N GLY A 65 -0.25 -22.61 -16.71
CA GLY A 65 -1.26 -23.68 -16.85
C GLY A 65 -2.68 -23.12 -16.99
N ASP A 66 -3.57 -23.88 -17.63
CA ASP A 66 -4.91 -23.44 -18.07
C ASP A 66 -5.77 -22.73 -17.01
N SER A 67 -5.57 -23.01 -15.72
CA SER A 67 -6.30 -22.38 -14.61
C SER A 67 -5.86 -20.96 -14.27
N ASP A 68 -4.64 -20.56 -14.63
CA ASP A 68 -4.00 -19.31 -14.19
C ASP A 68 -3.68 -18.33 -15.34
N VAL A 69 -4.08 -18.68 -16.57
CA VAL A 69 -3.92 -17.85 -17.76
C VAL A 69 -5.02 -16.79 -17.82
N TYR A 70 -4.64 -15.52 -17.93
CA TYR A 70 -5.60 -14.47 -18.27
C TYR A 70 -6.00 -14.56 -19.75
N THR A 71 -7.28 -14.38 -20.05
CA THR A 71 -7.72 -14.15 -21.43
C THR A 71 -7.13 -12.86 -21.97
N ARG A 72 -7.11 -12.69 -23.29
CA ARG A 72 -6.51 -11.49 -23.91
C ARG A 72 -7.24 -10.22 -23.49
N GLU A 73 -8.56 -10.29 -23.40
CA GLU A 73 -9.42 -9.19 -23.00
C GLU A 73 -9.13 -8.77 -21.56
N VAL A 74 -9.00 -9.74 -20.64
CA VAL A 74 -8.68 -9.45 -19.24
C VAL A 74 -7.29 -8.85 -19.11
N PHE A 75 -6.30 -9.41 -19.80
CA PHE A 75 -4.92 -8.91 -19.77
C PHE A 75 -4.83 -7.47 -20.27
N ASP A 76 -5.40 -7.17 -21.45
CA ASP A 76 -5.38 -5.83 -22.02
C ASP A 76 -6.10 -4.81 -21.11
N ALA A 77 -7.21 -5.23 -20.48
CA ALA A 77 -7.94 -4.40 -19.54
C ALA A 77 -7.19 -4.19 -18.21
N LEU A 78 -6.32 -5.12 -17.78
CA LEU A 78 -5.43 -4.93 -16.64
C LEU A 78 -4.34 -3.92 -16.97
N ILE A 79 -3.69 -4.05 -18.13
CA ILE A 79 -2.65 -3.12 -18.61
C ILE A 79 -3.20 -1.70 -18.71
N GLN A 80 -4.40 -1.52 -19.25
CA GLN A 80 -5.02 -0.19 -19.37
C GLN A 80 -5.26 0.49 -18.01
N ARG A 81 -5.49 -0.29 -16.94
CA ARG A 81 -5.74 0.22 -15.58
C ARG A 81 -4.47 0.31 -14.74
N PHE A 82 -3.33 -0.16 -15.24
CA PHE A 82 -2.10 -0.17 -14.49
C PHE A 82 -1.56 1.26 -14.34
N GLU A 83 -1.33 1.65 -13.09
CA GLU A 83 -0.70 2.91 -12.72
C GLU A 83 0.68 2.61 -12.14
N ALA A 84 1.72 2.78 -12.97
CA ALA A 84 3.10 2.53 -12.57
C ALA A 84 3.47 3.31 -11.28
N PRO A 85 4.25 2.70 -10.36
CA PRO A 85 4.76 3.41 -9.19
C PRO A 85 5.72 4.53 -9.61
N ASP A 86 5.70 5.64 -8.89
CA ASP A 86 6.48 6.83 -9.23
C ASP A 86 7.26 7.29 -8.00
N SER A 87 8.60 7.27 -8.10
CA SER A 87 9.48 7.66 -7.00
C SER A 87 9.31 9.13 -6.58
N ARG A 88 8.66 9.99 -7.37
CA ARG A 88 8.31 11.36 -6.92
C ARG A 88 7.22 11.35 -5.85
N ASN A 89 6.39 10.30 -5.81
CA ASN A 89 5.39 10.13 -4.77
C ASN A 89 6.01 9.64 -3.46
N ARG A 90 5.65 10.29 -2.36
CA ARG A 90 6.10 9.88 -1.02
C ARG A 90 5.62 8.49 -0.61
N TRP A 91 4.45 8.06 -1.10
CA TRP A 91 3.87 6.75 -0.77
C TRP A 91 4.41 5.59 -1.60
N ASP A 92 5.06 5.88 -2.74
CA ASP A 92 5.75 4.86 -3.53
C ASP A 92 7.24 4.75 -3.12
N LYS A 93 7.73 5.58 -2.18
CA LYS A 93 9.12 5.63 -1.74
C LYS A 93 9.36 4.84 -0.44
N PRO A 94 10.53 4.16 -0.31
CA PRO A 94 11.50 3.79 -1.35
C PRO A 94 10.88 2.93 -2.48
N LEU A 95 11.41 3.09 -3.70
CA LEU A 95 11.01 2.37 -4.90
C LEU A 95 12.23 1.69 -5.53
N ILE A 96 12.20 0.37 -5.62
CA ILE A 96 13.19 -0.43 -6.37
C ILE A 96 12.50 -0.91 -7.64
N THR A 97 13.09 -0.63 -8.80
CA THR A 97 12.56 -1.08 -10.10
C THR A 97 13.50 -2.10 -10.71
N VAL A 98 12.98 -3.26 -11.07
CA VAL A 98 13.72 -4.38 -11.66
C VAL A 98 13.17 -4.69 -13.03
N GLN A 99 14.03 -4.70 -14.04
CA GLN A 99 13.68 -5.05 -15.42
C GLN A 99 13.46 -6.56 -15.55
N SER A 100 12.85 -7.01 -16.65
CA SER A 100 12.50 -8.43 -16.86
C SER A 100 13.67 -9.42 -16.77
N ASP A 101 14.89 -8.98 -17.05
CA ASP A 101 16.15 -9.76 -17.00
C ASP A 101 17.05 -9.36 -15.81
N GLY A 102 16.58 -8.43 -14.97
CA GLY A 102 17.32 -7.93 -13.83
C GLY A 102 17.18 -8.81 -12.60
N GLU A 103 18.18 -8.75 -11.73
CA GLU A 103 18.13 -9.35 -10.40
C GLU A 103 17.75 -8.31 -9.34
N ILE A 104 17.05 -8.75 -8.30
CA ILE A 104 16.76 -7.90 -7.14
C ILE A 104 18.00 -7.86 -6.25
N SER A 105 18.57 -6.67 -6.02
CA SER A 105 19.64 -6.49 -5.04
C SER A 105 19.09 -6.67 -3.63
N MET A 106 19.45 -7.77 -2.97
CA MET A 106 19.04 -8.05 -1.61
C MET A 106 19.63 -7.05 -0.60
N ASP A 107 20.79 -6.47 -0.91
CA ASP A 107 21.39 -5.40 -0.11
C ASP A 107 20.53 -4.13 -0.18
N GLU A 108 20.05 -3.76 -1.37
CA GLU A 108 19.18 -2.60 -1.56
C GLU A 108 17.82 -2.79 -0.87
N VAL A 109 17.25 -4.01 -0.95
CA VAL A 109 16.02 -4.36 -0.22
C VAL A 109 16.25 -4.30 1.29
N SER A 110 17.37 -4.84 1.78
CA SER A 110 17.73 -4.82 3.20
C SER A 110 17.84 -3.39 3.71
N ASP A 111 18.55 -2.52 2.99
CA ASP A 111 18.70 -1.11 3.35
C ASP A 111 17.35 -0.39 3.35
N ALA A 112 16.52 -0.62 2.33
CA ALA A 112 15.20 -0.01 2.24
C ALA A 112 14.23 -0.45 3.36
N VAL A 113 14.38 -1.68 3.87
CA VAL A 113 13.52 -2.22 4.93
C VAL A 113 14.04 -1.86 6.31
N PHE A 114 15.36 -1.94 6.56
CA PHE A 114 15.95 -1.84 7.89
C PHE A 114 16.69 -0.52 8.17
N ALA A 115 17.36 0.07 7.17
CA ALA A 115 18.16 1.28 7.35
C ALA A 115 17.33 2.57 7.21
N VAL A 116 16.13 2.48 6.61
CA VAL A 116 15.23 3.63 6.42
C VAL A 116 14.52 4.00 7.73
N GLN A 117 14.39 5.31 7.96
CA GLN A 117 13.63 5.82 9.09
C GLN A 117 12.16 5.39 9.00
N ARG A 118 11.65 4.76 10.08
CA ARG A 118 10.25 4.38 10.20
C ARG A 118 9.31 5.56 9.98
N LEU A 119 8.19 5.28 9.33
CA LEU A 119 7.23 6.30 8.98
C LEU A 119 6.57 6.91 10.24
N LYS A 120 6.50 8.24 10.29
CA LYS A 120 5.84 8.95 11.39
C LYS A 120 4.34 9.15 11.07
N PRO A 121 3.43 8.69 11.94
CA PRO A 121 2.00 8.91 11.76
C PRO A 121 1.69 10.39 11.91
N ASN A 122 0.90 10.93 10.98
CA ASN A 122 0.30 12.25 11.11
C ASN A 122 -1.08 12.16 11.75
N LYS A 123 -1.64 13.28 12.23
CA LYS A 123 -2.94 13.31 12.90
C LYS A 123 -4.07 12.68 12.08
N SER A 124 -4.01 12.74 10.74
CA SER A 124 -4.99 12.12 9.84
C SER A 124 -4.93 10.59 9.75
N THR A 125 -3.82 9.99 10.20
CA THR A 125 -3.66 8.52 10.25
C THR A 125 -3.91 7.96 11.64
N GLN A 126 -3.95 8.82 12.68
CA GLN A 126 -4.20 8.37 14.04
C GLN A 126 -5.71 8.19 14.24
N SER A 127 -6.10 7.10 14.90
CA SER A 127 -7.47 6.96 15.38
C SER A 127 -7.80 8.12 16.30
N ILE A 128 -9.00 8.70 16.15
CA ILE A 128 -9.51 9.71 17.06
C ILE A 128 -9.43 9.12 18.48
N PRO A 129 -8.83 9.83 19.46
CA PRO A 129 -8.80 9.36 20.83
C PRO A 129 -10.22 9.02 21.29
N LEU A 130 -10.38 8.00 22.12
CA LEU A 130 -11.66 7.75 22.77
C LEU A 130 -12.03 9.03 23.53
N ASN A 131 -13.16 9.63 23.13
CA ASN A 131 -13.67 10.83 23.77
C ASN A 131 -13.92 10.54 25.26
N SER A 132 -13.73 11.55 26.11
CA SER A 132 -14.11 11.44 27.51
C SER A 132 -15.59 11.09 27.62
N SER A 133 -15.97 10.38 28.67
CA SER A 133 -17.36 9.95 28.91
C SER A 133 -18.39 11.09 28.82
N ASN A 134 -17.97 12.33 29.10
CA ASN A 134 -18.83 13.52 29.08
C ASN A 134 -18.78 14.33 27.78
N TYR A 135 -18.05 13.89 26.76
CA TYR A 135 -17.84 14.67 25.54
C TYR A 135 -19.12 15.11 24.84
N LEU A 136 -20.12 14.23 24.72
CA LEU A 136 -21.39 14.56 24.08
C LEU A 136 -22.17 15.61 24.87
N TYR A 137 -22.14 15.54 26.20
CA TYR A 137 -22.75 16.53 27.08
C TYR A 137 -22.06 17.90 26.96
N ASP A 138 -20.73 17.92 26.98
CA ASP A 138 -19.95 19.15 26.85
C ASP A 138 -20.09 19.79 25.46
N LEU A 139 -20.22 18.95 24.41
CA LEU A 139 -20.47 19.39 23.05
C LEU A 139 -21.85 20.03 22.93
N ASP A 140 -22.90 19.34 23.40
CA ASP A 140 -24.28 19.82 23.35
C ASP A 140 -24.44 21.14 24.09
N ARG A 141 -23.90 21.23 25.32
CA ARG A 141 -23.89 22.48 26.11
C ARG A 141 -23.25 23.63 25.34
N LYS A 142 -22.07 23.41 24.77
CA LYS A 142 -21.36 24.45 24.00
C LYS A 142 -22.10 24.83 22.72
N THR A 143 -22.78 23.91 22.06
CA THR A 143 -23.57 24.23 20.86
C THR A 143 -24.83 25.02 21.21
N GLN A 144 -25.47 24.72 22.35
CA GLN A 144 -26.62 25.50 22.85
C GLN A 144 -26.19 26.91 23.25
N ASP A 145 -25.02 27.07 23.89
CA ASP A 145 -24.49 28.39 24.24
C ASP A 145 -24.33 29.30 23.01
N VAL A 146 -23.99 28.76 21.82
CA VAL A 146 -23.86 29.54 20.58
C VAL A 146 -25.21 29.92 19.97
N VAL A 147 -26.23 29.06 20.10
CA VAL A 147 -27.58 29.32 19.57
C VAL A 147 -28.34 30.32 20.43
N ASN A 148 -28.02 30.40 21.72
CA ASN A 148 -28.69 31.25 22.70
C ASN A 148 -28.05 32.65 22.84
N VAL A 149 -27.13 33.04 21.95
CA VAL A 149 -26.56 34.40 21.82
C VAL A 149 -27.36 35.22 20.82
#